data_AF-A0A3P2AGP0-F1
#
_entry.id   AF-A0A3P2AGP0-F1
#
_cell.length_a   1.000
_cell.length_b   1.000
_cell.length_c   1.000
_cell.angle_alpha   90.00
_cell.angle_beta   90.00
_cell.angle_gamma   90.00
#
_symmetry.space_group_name_H-M   'P 1'
#
loop_
_entity.id
_entity.type
_entity.pdbx_description
1 polymer ?
#
loop_
_entity_poly.entity_id
_entity_poly.type
_entity_poly.pdbx_seq_one_letter_code
_entity_poly.pdbx_strand_id
1 'polypeptide(L)'
;MKKLIKKFLFWFVLIGAIVNIISITGNDDKNIILIGLNPLLILIEGNRTIREFIKSNGFFLWNILSMLSFIIYGLLLDFIIHKKHK
;
A
#
# COMPACT_ATOMS: atom_id res chain seq x y z
N MET A 1 14.49 -19.08 2.95
CA MET A 1 13.07 -19.05 2.52
C MET A 1 12.08 -19.09 3.69
N LYS A 2 12.05 -20.13 4.54
CA LYS A 2 11.09 -20.22 5.67
C LYS A 2 11.06 -19.00 6.61
N LYS A 3 12.20 -18.34 6.85
CA LYS A 3 12.28 -17.13 7.70
C LYS A 3 11.73 -15.85 7.02
N LEU A 4 11.82 -15.75 5.69
CA LEU A 4 11.33 -14.59 4.93
C LEU A 4 9.81 -14.60 4.80
N ILE A 5 9.23 -15.77 4.50
CA ILE A 5 7.77 -15.97 4.39
C ILE A 5 7.07 -15.71 5.73
N LYS A 6 7.79 -15.77 6.86
CA LYS A 6 7.22 -15.45 8.17
C LYS A 6 7.16 -13.95 8.48
N LYS A 7 7.81 -13.10 7.67
CA LYS A 7 7.85 -11.66 7.90
C LYS A 7 6.56 -11.01 7.39
N PHE A 8 6.02 -10.06 8.16
CA PHE A 8 4.88 -9.27 7.73
C PHE A 8 5.23 -8.45 6.49
N LEU A 9 6.46 -7.93 6.41
CA LEU A 9 6.95 -7.23 5.22
C LEU A 9 6.75 -8.03 3.93
N PHE A 10 7.04 -9.33 3.95
CA PHE A 10 6.89 -10.17 2.77
C PHE A 10 5.43 -10.22 2.30
N TRP A 11 4.49 -10.46 3.22
CA TRP A 11 3.07 -10.55 2.90
C TRP A 11 2.49 -9.21 2.47
N PHE A 12 2.89 -8.11 3.11
CA PHE A 12 2.42 -6.78 2.75
C PHE A 12 2.93 -6.35 1.38
N VAL A 13 4.19 -6.66 1.03
CA VAL A 13 4.73 -6.45 -0.32
C VAL A 13 3.95 -7.26 -1.35
N LEU A 14 3.63 -8.53 -1.04
CA LEU A 14 2.87 -9.40 -1.94
C LEU A 14 1.45 -8.87 -2.16
N ILE A 15 0.74 -8.50 -1.09
CA ILE A 15 -0.60 -7.89 -1.17
C ILE A 15 -0.55 -6.58 -1.95
N GLY A 16 0.41 -5.71 -1.65
CA GLY A 16 0.62 -4.46 -2.37
C GLY A 16 0.84 -4.67 -3.86
N ALA A 17 1.64 -5.68 -4.26
CA ALA A 17 1.82 -6.03 -5.65
C ALA A 17 0.52 -6.48 -6.32
N ILE A 18 -0.26 -7.35 -5.67
CA ILE A 18 -1.55 -7.83 -6.19
C ILE A 18 -2.53 -6.67 -6.40
N VAL A 19 -2.68 -5.82 -5.38
CA VAL A 19 -3.58 -4.65 -5.42
C VAL A 19 -3.19 -3.70 -6.55
N ASN A 20 -1.89 -3.45 -6.72
CA ASN A 20 -1.39 -2.60 -7.80
C ASN A 20 -1.61 -3.20 -9.19
N ILE A 21 -1.44 -4.51 -9.35
CA ILE A 21 -1.73 -5.19 -10.62
C ILE A 21 -3.21 -5.02 -10.99
N ILE A 22 -4.12 -5.28 -10.05
CA ILE A 22 -5.57 -5.14 -10.27
C ILE A 22 -5.95 -3.71 -10.68
N SER A 23 -5.32 -2.70 -10.07
CA SER A 23 -5.52 -1.29 -10.41
C SER A 23 -4.99 -0.95 -11.80
N ILE A 24 -3.77 -1.37 -12.15
CA ILE A 24 -3.15 -1.08 -13.45
C ILE A 24 -3.87 -1.80 -14.60
N THR A 25 -4.44 -2.99 -14.37
CA THR A 25 -5.21 -3.71 -15.40
C THR A 25 -6.61 -3.13 -15.62
N GLY A 26 -6.98 -2.04 -14.93
CA GLY A 26 -8.29 -1.41 -15.05
C GLY A 26 -9.41 -2.21 -14.38
N ASN A 27 -9.07 -3.18 -13.53
CA ASN A 27 -10.05 -4.00 -12.83
C ASN A 27 -10.42 -3.41 -11.44
N ASP A 28 -9.93 -2.18 -11.15
CA ASP A 28 -10.27 -1.33 -10.01
C ASP A 28 -10.49 0.13 -10.48
N ASP A 29 -11.54 0.33 -11.30
CA ASP A 29 -11.86 1.59 -11.98
C ASP A 29 -11.93 2.84 -11.09
N LYS A 30 -12.17 2.65 -9.79
CA LYS A 30 -12.33 3.74 -8.81
C LYS A 30 -11.24 3.73 -7.74
N ASN A 31 -10.18 2.95 -7.92
CA ASN A 31 -9.15 2.72 -6.91
C ASN A 31 -9.74 2.33 -5.54
N ILE A 32 -10.88 1.63 -5.52
CA ILE A 32 -11.59 1.25 -4.28
C ILE A 32 -10.74 0.25 -3.51
N ILE A 33 -10.15 -0.73 -4.21
CA ILE A 33 -9.30 -1.73 -3.60
C ILE A 33 -7.97 -1.08 -3.22
N LEU A 34 -7.42 -0.27 -4.12
CA LEU A 34 -6.13 0.39 -3.93
C LEU A 34 -6.08 1.38 -2.77
N ILE A 35 -7.12 2.22 -2.63
CA ILE A 35 -7.24 3.21 -1.56
C ILE A 35 -7.87 2.57 -0.33
N GLY A 36 -8.93 1.76 -0.49
CA GLY A 36 -9.70 1.20 0.62
C GLY A 36 -8.94 0.21 1.50
N LEU A 37 -7.98 -0.54 0.94
CA LEU A 37 -7.09 -1.41 1.72
C LEU A 37 -5.91 -0.68 2.34
N ASN A 38 -5.86 0.64 2.20
CA ASN A 38 -4.70 1.42 2.55
C ASN A 38 -5.07 2.67 3.36
N PRO A 39 -5.13 2.56 4.70
CA PRO A 39 -5.59 3.63 5.58
C PRO A 39 -4.89 4.99 5.36
N LEU A 40 -3.58 4.98 5.09
CA LEU A 40 -2.84 6.20 4.76
C LEU A 40 -3.31 6.84 3.47
N LEU A 41 -3.62 6.05 2.43
CA LEU A 41 -4.16 6.58 1.19
C LEU A 41 -5.58 7.12 1.37
N ILE A 42 -6.40 6.52 2.24
CA ILE A 42 -7.73 7.07 2.55
C ILE A 42 -7.61 8.50 3.11
N LEU A 43 -6.64 8.72 4.00
CA LEU A 43 -6.38 10.06 4.56
C LEU A 43 -5.91 11.04 3.50
N ILE A 44 -5.03 10.60 2.60
CA ILE A 44 -4.52 11.42 1.48
C ILE A 44 -5.64 11.75 0.49
N GLU A 45 -6.45 10.77 0.11
CA GLU A 45 -7.59 10.89 -0.80
C GLU A 45 -8.67 11.82 -0.23
N GLY A 46 -8.85 11.86 1.09
CA GLY A 46 -9.76 12.78 1.77
C GLY A 46 -9.42 14.25 1.55
N ASN A 47 -8.16 14.58 1.23
CA ASN A 47 -7.74 15.95 0.96
C ASN A 47 -7.89 16.30 -0.53
N ARG A 48 -8.76 17.27 -0.84
CA ARG A 48 -9.06 17.67 -2.22
C ARG A 48 -7.83 18.15 -2.98
N THR A 49 -6.99 19.01 -2.39
CA THR A 49 -5.81 19.56 -3.05
C THR A 49 -4.81 18.47 -3.41
N ILE A 50 -4.56 17.54 -2.48
CA ILE A 50 -3.64 16.43 -2.70
C ILE A 50 -4.20 15.46 -3.75
N ARG A 51 -5.49 15.15 -3.67
CA ARG A 51 -6.18 14.31 -4.66
C ARG A 51 -6.10 14.87 -6.08
N GLU A 52 -6.38 16.16 -6.25
CA GLU A 52 -6.29 16.84 -7.55
C GLU A 52 -4.84 16.87 -8.06
N PHE A 53 -3.88 17.13 -7.18
CA PHE A 53 -2.45 17.07 -7.50
C PHE A 53 -2.00 15.68 -7.96
N ILE A 54 -2.38 14.61 -7.24
CA ILE A 54 -2.01 13.25 -7.64
C ILE A 54 -2.64 12.90 -8.99
N LYS A 55 -3.92 13.27 -9.19
CA LYS A 55 -4.62 13.07 -10.46
C LYS A 55 -3.93 13.79 -11.63
N SER A 56 -3.39 14.98 -11.42
CA SER A 56 -2.67 15.73 -12.47
C SER A 56 -1.27 15.18 -12.77
N ASN A 57 -0.61 14.55 -11.79
CA ASN A 57 0.75 14.03 -11.95
C ASN A 57 0.79 12.59 -12.52
N GLY A 58 -0.37 11.96 -12.74
CA GLY A 58 -0.49 10.72 -13.49
C GLY A 58 -1.03 9.55 -12.68
N PHE A 59 -1.67 8.61 -13.38
CA PHE A 59 -2.38 7.46 -12.81
C PHE A 59 -1.50 6.62 -11.87
N PHE A 60 -0.21 6.48 -12.18
CA PHE A 60 0.71 5.62 -11.44
C PHE A 60 1.12 6.12 -10.05
N LEU A 61 0.91 7.40 -9.71
CA LEU A 61 1.29 7.89 -8.38
C LEU A 61 0.50 7.20 -7.27
N TRP A 62 -0.78 6.93 -7.50
CA TRP A 62 -1.60 6.17 -6.55
C TRP A 62 -1.02 4.79 -6.30
N ASN A 63 -0.52 4.13 -7.35
CA ASN A 63 0.11 2.81 -7.25
C ASN A 63 1.42 2.84 -6.45
N ILE A 64 2.27 3.82 -6.72
CA ILE A 64 3.53 4.02 -5.99
C ILE A 64 3.25 4.28 -4.51
N LEU A 65 2.34 5.20 -4.20
CA LEU A 65 1.96 5.52 -2.82
C LEU A 65 1.37 4.30 -2.11
N SER A 66 0.52 3.54 -2.79
CA SER A 66 -0.07 2.31 -2.25
C SER A 66 1.01 1.28 -1.90
N MET A 67 1.98 1.07 -2.80
CA MET A 67 3.07 0.12 -2.55
C MET A 67 3.94 0.57 -1.36
N LEU A 68 4.27 1.86 -1.28
CA LEU A 68 5.07 2.42 -0.20
C LEU A 68 4.41 2.24 1.17
N SER A 69 3.11 2.49 1.28
CA SER A 69 2.40 2.32 2.55
C SER A 69 2.27 0.87 2.98
N PHE A 70 2.07 -0.08 2.06
CA PHE A 70 2.15 -1.51 2.40
C PHE A 70 3.54 -1.90 2.95
N ILE A 71 4.61 -1.42 2.31
CA ILE A 71 5.98 -1.63 2.81
C ILE A 71 6.14 -1.06 4.23
N ILE A 72 5.66 0.16 4.47
CA ILE A 72 5.73 0.81 5.79
C ILE A 72 4.98 -0.01 6.84
N TYR A 73 3.75 -0.46 6.58
CA TYR A 73 3.00 -1.30 7.53
C TYR A 73 3.73 -2.61 7.83
N GLY A 74 4.27 -3.27 6.80
CA GLY A 74 5.02 -4.50 6.95
C GLY A 74 6.27 -4.33 7.83
N LEU A 75 7.02 -3.25 7.62
CA LEU A 75 8.19 -2.90 8.45
C LEU A 75 7.80 -2.58 9.89
N LEU A 76 6.74 -1.80 10.10
CA LEU A 76 6.27 -1.43 11.44
C LEU A 76 5.84 -2.67 12.23
N LEU A 77 5.09 -3.58 11.63
CA LEU A 77 4.66 -4.81 12.29
C LEU A 77 5.83 -5.73 12.62
N ASP A 78 6.76 -5.92 11.67
CA ASP A 78 7.98 -6.69 11.93
C ASP A 78 8.80 -6.09 13.09
N PHE A 79 8.90 -4.76 13.15
CA PHE A 79 9.62 -4.05 14.23
C PHE A 79 8.93 -4.22 15.59
N ILE A 80 7.61 -4.04 15.66
CA ILE A 80 6.82 -4.19 16.89
C ILE A 80 6.96 -5.60 17.46
N ILE A 81 6.87 -6.62 16.59
CA ILE A 81 6.99 -8.02 17.00
C ILE A 81 8.40 -8.35 17.44
N HIS A 82 9.42 -7.86 16.72
CA HIS A 82 10.81 -8.07 17.13
C HIS A 82 11.09 -7.47 18.52
N LYS A 83 10.57 -6.27 18.80
CA LYS A 83 10.69 -5.63 20.13
C LYS A 83 9.98 -6.41 21.24
N LYS A 84 8.84 -7.04 20.93
CA LYS A 84 8.08 -7.84 21.92
C LYS A 84 8.78 -9.13 22.34
N HIS A 85 9.63 -9.69 21.48
CA HIS A 85 10.36 -10.93 21.73
C HIS A 85 11.79 -10.72 22.25
N LYS A 86 12.16 -9.49 22.60
CA LYS A 86 13.47 -9.10 23.13
C LYS A 86 13.32 -8.63 24.57
#